data_AF-A0A6I3FDF0-F1
#
_entry.id   AF-A0A6I3FDF0-F1
#
_cell.length_a   1.000
_cell.length_b   1.000
_cell.length_c   1.000
_cell.angle_alpha   90.00
_cell.angle_beta   90.00
_cell.angle_gamma   90.00
#
_symmetry.space_group_name_H-M   'P 1'
#
loop_
_entity.id
_entity.type
_entity.pdbx_description
1 polymer ?
#
loop_
_entity_poly.entity_id
_entity_poly.type
_entity_poly.pdbx_seq_one_letter_code
_entity_poly.pdbx_strand_id
1 'polypeptide(L)'
;MSFLFDSVDRFVAGTVGQPGERAFFIQAKSGVRLVTVALEKAQVAALAQRLEIVVNDLRKNGLSRLIASETRDDAPLDTPIEPEFEIGAISMAWDETQSMMIIELFEITSEEEEPENCLRVSLNLSVCDAFVKRSKALIGAGRLPCPFCGIPIDAQGHLCPRANGYRR
;
A
#
# COMPACT_ATOMS: atom_id res chain seq x y z
N MET A 1 12.90 12.15 -14.04
CA MET A 1 11.70 12.03 -14.88
C MET A 1 10.44 11.93 -14.04
N SER A 2 9.33 12.54 -14.45
CA SER A 2 8.06 12.44 -13.73
C SER A 2 7.07 11.48 -14.41
N PHE A 3 6.52 10.55 -13.65
CA PHE A 3 5.49 9.62 -14.07
C PHE A 3 4.15 10.11 -13.54
N LEU A 4 3.26 10.55 -14.42
CA LEU A 4 1.96 11.12 -14.05
C LEU A 4 0.81 10.18 -14.46
N PHE A 5 -0.08 9.94 -13.50
CA PHE A 5 -1.32 9.18 -13.67
C PHE A 5 -2.50 9.94 -13.07
N ASP A 6 -3.28 10.60 -13.92
CA ASP A 6 -4.51 11.29 -13.49
C ASP A 6 -5.63 10.32 -13.06
N SER A 7 -5.52 9.06 -13.49
CA SER A 7 -6.30 7.95 -12.99
C SER A 7 -5.52 6.64 -13.18
N VAL A 8 -5.86 5.64 -12.40
CA VAL A 8 -5.24 4.31 -12.45
C VAL A 8 -6.31 3.23 -12.48
N ASP A 9 -6.06 2.19 -13.27
CA ASP A 9 -6.84 0.95 -13.23
C ASP A 9 -6.42 0.10 -12.02
N ARG A 10 -5.15 0.23 -11.62
CA ARG A 10 -4.55 -0.57 -10.55
C ARG A 10 -3.45 0.20 -9.85
N PHE A 11 -3.52 0.26 -8.52
CA PHE A 11 -2.46 0.77 -7.66
C PHE A 11 -2.27 -0.18 -6.48
N VAL A 12 -1.16 -0.92 -6.47
CA VAL A 12 -0.97 -2.05 -5.55
C VAL A 12 0.44 -2.09 -4.98
N ALA A 13 0.54 -2.50 -3.72
CA ALA A 13 1.81 -2.95 -3.14
C ALA A 13 1.98 -4.46 -3.36
N GLY A 14 3.21 -4.89 -3.56
CA GLY A 14 3.58 -6.31 -3.65
C GLY A 14 5.00 -6.57 -3.17
N THR A 15 5.38 -7.84 -3.16
CA THR A 15 6.72 -8.27 -2.72
C THR A 15 7.21 -9.45 -3.54
N VAL A 16 8.53 -9.53 -3.71
CA VAL A 16 9.23 -10.68 -4.32
C VAL A 16 10.35 -11.10 -3.36
N GLY A 17 10.59 -12.41 -3.25
CA GLY A 17 11.64 -12.98 -2.40
C GLY A 17 11.11 -13.77 -1.19
N GLN A 18 12.05 -14.38 -0.46
CA GLN A 18 11.75 -15.21 0.71
C GLN A 18 11.47 -14.37 1.96
N PRO A 19 10.67 -14.85 2.93
CA PRO A 19 10.48 -14.15 4.20
C PRO A 19 11.83 -13.80 4.87
N GLY A 20 12.07 -12.50 5.13
CA GLY A 20 13.34 -11.98 5.64
C GLY A 20 14.19 -11.24 4.59
N GLU A 21 14.08 -11.63 3.32
CA GLU A 21 14.82 -11.08 2.17
C GLU A 21 13.87 -10.57 1.08
N ARG A 22 12.76 -9.98 1.51
CA ARG A 22 11.72 -9.51 0.62
C ARG A 22 12.01 -8.10 0.11
N ALA A 23 12.03 -7.95 -1.21
CA ALA A 23 11.92 -6.65 -1.86
C ALA A 23 10.44 -6.25 -1.96
N PHE A 24 10.13 -4.98 -1.72
CA PHE A 24 8.77 -4.45 -1.80
C PHE A 24 8.67 -3.46 -2.96
N PHE A 25 7.50 -3.46 -3.59
CA PHE A 25 7.22 -2.63 -4.77
C PHE A 25 5.83 -2.03 -4.69
N ILE A 26 5.69 -0.87 -5.32
CA ILE A 26 4.38 -0.31 -5.71
C ILE A 26 4.29 -0.34 -7.23
N GLN A 27 3.13 -0.75 -7.74
CA GLN A 27 2.78 -0.66 -9.16
C GLN A 27 1.61 0.28 -9.37
N ALA A 28 1.76 1.20 -10.34
CA ALA A 28 0.70 2.04 -10.87
C ALA A 28 0.46 1.67 -12.33
N LYS A 29 -0.79 1.35 -12.67
CA LYS A 29 -1.18 0.92 -14.03
C LYS A 29 -2.36 1.73 -14.56
N SER A 30 -2.28 2.11 -15.83
CA SER A 30 -3.37 2.71 -16.60
C SER A 30 -3.27 2.25 -18.06
N GLY A 31 -4.21 1.42 -18.50
CA GLY A 31 -4.20 0.73 -19.78
C GLY A 31 -2.91 -0.06 -19.99
N VAL A 32 -2.12 0.38 -20.96
CA VAL A 32 -0.83 -0.22 -21.33
C VAL A 32 0.35 0.36 -20.55
N ARG A 33 0.16 1.45 -19.81
CA ARG A 33 1.21 2.08 -19.01
C ARG A 33 1.28 1.40 -17.65
N LEU A 34 2.48 0.91 -17.29
CA LEU A 34 2.80 0.34 -16.00
C LEU A 34 4.09 1.00 -15.51
N VAL A 35 4.09 1.44 -14.25
CA VAL A 35 5.28 1.93 -13.55
C VAL A 35 5.43 1.13 -12.27
N THR A 36 6.63 0.59 -12.05
CA THR A 36 7.01 -0.11 -10.84
C THR A 36 8.06 0.72 -10.10
N VAL A 37 7.91 0.87 -8.79
CA VAL A 37 8.89 1.57 -7.93
C VAL A 37 9.21 0.71 -6.71
N ALA A 38 10.47 0.72 -6.28
CA ALA A 38 10.93 -0.03 -5.11
C ALA A 38 10.80 0.83 -3.85
N LEU A 39 10.49 0.20 -2.72
CA LEU A 39 10.36 0.90 -1.44
C LEU A 39 10.60 -0.03 -0.25
N GLU A 40 10.81 0.55 0.92
CA GLU A 40 10.94 -0.22 2.14
C GLU A 40 9.60 -0.74 2.66
N LYS A 41 9.64 -1.86 3.38
CA LYS A 41 8.47 -2.40 4.10
C LYS A 41 7.85 -1.36 5.04
N ALA A 42 8.68 -0.55 5.71
CA ALA A 42 8.23 0.49 6.63
C ALA A 42 7.44 1.59 5.90
N GLN A 43 7.88 1.98 4.70
CA GLN A 43 7.19 2.95 3.86
C GLN A 43 5.84 2.41 3.36
N VAL A 44 5.75 1.13 2.94
CA VAL A 44 4.46 0.50 2.61
C VAL A 44 3.50 0.56 3.80
N ALA A 45 3.99 0.26 5.00
CA ALA A 45 3.19 0.25 6.23
C ALA A 45 2.69 1.66 6.59
N ALA A 46 3.57 2.65 6.53
CA ALA A 46 3.23 4.04 6.82
C ALA A 46 2.19 4.59 5.85
N LEU A 47 2.36 4.33 4.54
CA LEU A 47 1.42 4.75 3.50
C LEU A 47 0.05 4.11 3.71
N ALA A 48 0.00 2.79 3.94
CA ALA A 48 -1.25 2.09 4.18
C ALA A 48 -1.97 2.56 5.44
N GLN A 49 -1.23 2.80 6.53
CA GLN A 49 -1.80 3.32 7.77
C GLN A 49 -2.37 4.74 7.58
N ARG A 50 -1.64 5.61 6.89
CA ARG A 50 -2.08 6.99 6.66
C ARG A 50 -3.30 7.05 5.74
N LEU A 51 -3.31 6.28 4.66
CA LEU A 51 -4.46 6.14 3.77
C LEU A 51 -5.69 5.60 4.49
N GLU A 52 -5.52 4.63 5.39
CA GLU A 52 -6.64 4.09 6.17
C GLU A 52 -7.33 5.17 7.02
N ILE A 53 -6.54 6.03 7.67
CA ILE A 53 -7.08 7.12 8.49
C ILE A 53 -7.91 8.06 7.62
N VAL A 54 -7.39 8.45 6.45
CA VAL A 54 -8.08 9.35 5.51
C VAL A 54 -9.36 8.70 4.98
N VAL A 55 -9.29 7.45 4.50
CA VAL A 55 -10.47 6.72 4.00
C VAL A 55 -11.54 6.57 5.08
N ASN A 56 -11.15 6.26 6.32
CA ASN A 56 -12.11 6.12 7.42
C ASN A 56 -12.73 7.46 7.86
N ASP A 57 -11.97 8.55 7.80
CA ASP A 57 -12.50 9.89 8.07
C ASP A 57 -13.53 10.31 7.00
N LEU A 58 -13.18 10.13 5.72
CA LEU A 58 -14.09 10.43 4.61
C LEU A 58 -15.35 9.55 4.63
N ARG A 59 -15.25 8.28 5.07
CA ARG A 59 -16.42 7.42 5.32
C ARG A 59 -17.35 8.00 6.37
N LYS A 60 -16.81 8.50 7.49
CA LYS A 60 -17.60 9.11 8.58
C LYS A 60 -18.29 10.39 8.11
N ASN A 61 -17.65 11.14 7.21
CA ASN A 61 -18.19 12.35 6.61
C ASN A 61 -19.20 12.08 5.46
N GLY A 62 -19.71 10.85 5.32
CA GLY A 62 -20.80 10.51 4.39
C GLY A 62 -20.36 10.17 2.96
N LEU A 63 -19.05 10.08 2.69
CA LEU A 63 -18.51 9.71 1.37
C LEU A 63 -18.37 8.19 1.18
N SER A 64 -18.95 7.38 2.07
CA SER A 64 -18.92 5.92 1.99
C SER A 64 -19.46 5.37 0.66
N ARG A 65 -20.43 6.06 0.04
CA ARG A 65 -20.99 5.71 -1.28
C ARG A 65 -19.97 5.73 -2.43
N LEU A 66 -18.81 6.35 -2.25
CA LEU A 66 -17.74 6.43 -3.26
C LEU A 66 -16.82 5.20 -3.22
N ILE A 67 -17.02 4.30 -2.26
CA ILE A 67 -16.25 3.06 -2.13
C ILE A 67 -17.10 1.91 -2.65
N ALA A 68 -16.66 1.29 -3.74
CA ALA A 68 -17.31 0.10 -4.28
C ALA A 68 -17.18 -1.08 -3.29
N SER A 69 -18.23 -1.92 -3.24
CA SER A 69 -18.36 -3.03 -2.28
C SER A 69 -17.28 -4.11 -2.41
N GLU A 70 -16.67 -4.28 -3.59
CA GLU A 70 -15.88 -5.48 -3.91
C GLU A 70 -14.57 -5.19 -4.67
N THR A 71 -13.77 -4.22 -4.25
CA THR A 71 -12.40 -4.04 -4.77
C THR A 71 -11.38 -4.88 -4.00
N ARG A 72 -11.50 -6.20 -4.06
CA ARG A 72 -10.45 -7.11 -3.58
C ARG A 72 -9.54 -7.52 -4.74
N ASP A 73 -8.34 -6.97 -4.76
CA ASP A 73 -7.30 -7.34 -5.73
C ASP A 73 -6.27 -8.26 -5.05
N ASP A 74 -6.42 -9.56 -5.31
CA ASP A 74 -5.50 -10.62 -4.86
C ASP A 74 -4.57 -11.08 -6.01
N ALA A 75 -4.60 -10.43 -7.18
CA ALA A 75 -3.78 -10.82 -8.33
C ALA A 75 -2.29 -10.51 -8.08
N PRO A 76 -1.35 -11.27 -8.68
CA PRO A 76 0.08 -11.00 -8.56
C PRO A 76 0.47 -9.62 -9.14
N LEU A 77 1.71 -9.20 -8.89
CA LEU A 77 2.29 -8.04 -9.60
C LEU A 77 2.30 -8.33 -11.10
N ASP A 78 2.07 -7.28 -11.89
CA ASP A 78 2.19 -7.36 -13.35
C ASP A 78 3.67 -7.34 -13.74
N THR A 79 3.99 -7.85 -14.94
CA THR A 79 5.34 -7.77 -15.51
C THR A 79 5.43 -6.58 -16.46
N PRO A 80 6.55 -5.82 -16.49
CA PRO A 80 7.80 -5.97 -15.72
C PRO A 80 7.72 -5.55 -14.24
N ILE A 81 8.55 -6.17 -13.39
CA ILE A 81 8.67 -5.87 -11.95
C ILE A 81 9.94 -5.04 -11.65
N GLU A 82 10.81 -4.88 -12.64
CA GLU A 82 12.00 -4.02 -12.58
C GLU A 82 11.58 -2.60 -12.17
N PRO A 83 12.11 -2.06 -11.04
CA PRO A 83 11.73 -0.74 -10.58
C PRO A 83 12.40 0.35 -11.42
N GLU A 84 11.66 1.43 -11.68
CA GLU A 84 12.20 2.63 -12.30
C GLU A 84 13.16 3.37 -11.36
N PHE A 85 12.83 3.40 -10.06
CA PHE A 85 13.65 4.01 -9.01
C PHE A 85 13.24 3.49 -7.62
N GLU A 86 14.05 3.81 -6.61
CA GLU A 86 13.77 3.51 -5.19
C GLU A 86 13.24 4.76 -4.47
N ILE A 87 12.21 4.59 -3.64
CA ILE A 87 11.51 5.69 -2.98
C ILE A 87 12.26 6.15 -1.72
N GLY A 88 12.56 7.45 -1.65
CA GLY A 88 13.06 8.11 -0.43
C GLY A 88 11.94 8.77 0.38
N ALA A 89 10.98 9.41 -0.31
CA ALA A 89 9.94 10.19 0.34
C ALA A 89 8.55 9.97 -0.29
N ILE A 90 7.51 10.13 0.53
CA ILE A 90 6.11 9.95 0.13
C ILE A 90 5.31 11.17 0.60
N SER A 91 4.60 11.81 -0.32
CA SER A 91 3.62 12.88 -0.05
C SER A 91 2.20 12.40 -0.35
N MET A 92 1.25 12.98 0.39
CA MET A 92 -0.17 12.64 0.32
C MET A 92 -1.01 13.91 0.43
N ALA A 93 -1.90 14.16 -0.54
CA ALA A 93 -2.84 15.26 -0.52
C ALA A 93 -4.25 14.83 -0.95
N TRP A 94 -5.29 15.35 -0.30
CA TRP A 94 -6.68 15.15 -0.71
C TRP A 94 -7.14 16.34 -1.56
N ASP A 95 -7.61 16.06 -2.78
CA ASP A 95 -8.26 17.05 -3.64
C ASP A 95 -9.77 17.01 -3.39
N GLU A 96 -10.29 18.02 -2.68
CA GLU A 96 -11.72 18.15 -2.39
C GLU A 96 -12.58 18.38 -3.64
N THR A 97 -12.02 19.06 -4.65
CA THR A 97 -12.74 19.42 -5.87
C THR A 97 -13.03 18.18 -6.72
N GLN A 98 -12.02 17.32 -6.86
CA GLN A 98 -12.15 16.08 -7.63
C GLN A 98 -12.54 14.87 -6.78
N SER A 99 -12.53 15.00 -5.45
CA SER A 99 -12.70 13.89 -4.51
C SER A 99 -11.70 12.76 -4.76
N MET A 100 -10.44 13.14 -4.97
CA MET A 100 -9.34 12.23 -5.33
C MET A 100 -8.19 12.36 -4.32
N MET A 101 -7.56 11.24 -4.04
CA MET A 101 -6.35 11.16 -3.22
C MET A 101 -5.13 11.22 -4.13
N ILE A 102 -4.30 12.24 -3.96
CA ILE A 102 -3.04 12.42 -4.70
C ILE A 102 -1.90 11.84 -3.88
N ILE A 103 -1.18 10.87 -4.44
CA ILE A 103 0.02 10.28 -3.85
C ILE A 103 1.21 10.64 -4.73
N GLU A 104 2.27 11.15 -4.13
CA GLU A 104 3.54 11.44 -4.80
C GLU A 104 4.65 10.64 -4.13
N LEU A 105 5.41 9.92 -4.94
CA LEU A 105 6.48 9.03 -4.53
C LEU A 105 7.78 9.55 -5.15
N PHE A 106 8.66 10.07 -4.32
CA PHE A 106 9.91 10.69 -4.74
C PHE A 106 11.06 9.71 -4.60
N GLU A 107 11.94 9.74 -5.60
CA GLU A 107 13.19 8.99 -5.57
C GLU A 107 14.05 9.32 -4.35
N ILE A 108 14.79 8.33 -3.88
CA ILE A 108 15.78 8.53 -2.84
C ILE A 108 16.97 9.32 -3.39
N THR A 109 17.33 10.40 -2.71
CA THR A 109 18.49 11.23 -3.04
C THR A 109 19.38 11.45 -1.84
N SER A 110 20.59 11.95 -2.09
CA SER A 110 21.45 12.48 -1.04
C SER A 110 20.86 13.79 -0.50
N GLU A 111 21.21 14.18 0.74
CA GLU A 111 20.60 15.34 1.44
C GLU A 111 20.74 16.69 0.68
N GLU A 112 21.66 16.78 -0.27
CA GLU A 112 21.98 17.99 -1.02
C GLU A 112 21.35 18.01 -2.43
N GLU A 113 20.63 16.96 -2.82
CA GLU A 113 20.12 16.77 -4.18
C GLU A 113 18.58 16.70 -4.22
N GLU A 114 17.99 17.37 -5.22
CA GLU A 114 16.56 17.25 -5.51
C GLU A 114 16.26 15.92 -6.22
N PRO A 115 15.13 15.25 -5.91
CA PRO A 115 14.75 14.00 -6.55
C PRO A 115 14.53 14.20 -8.05
N GLU A 116 15.31 13.47 -8.85
CA GLU A 116 15.17 13.52 -10.31
C GLU A 116 13.88 12.82 -10.74
N ASN A 117 13.52 11.71 -10.08
CA ASN A 117 12.33 10.93 -10.40
C ASN A 117 11.18 11.09 -9.39
N CYS A 118 9.95 11.14 -9.91
CA CYS A 118 8.73 11.19 -9.11
C CYS A 118 7.57 10.46 -9.80
N LEU A 119 6.84 9.63 -9.05
CA LEU A 119 5.58 9.02 -9.47
C LEU A 119 4.42 9.72 -8.75
N ARG A 120 3.57 10.41 -9.51
CA ARG A 120 2.34 11.04 -9.01
C ARG A 120 1.11 10.30 -9.54
N VAL A 121 0.27 9.83 -8.63
CA VAL A 121 -0.97 9.10 -8.94
C VAL A 121 -2.17 9.76 -8.26
N SER A 122 -3.25 9.93 -9.01
CA SER A 122 -4.55 10.34 -8.49
C SER A 122 -5.45 9.11 -8.34
N LEU A 123 -5.88 8.85 -7.10
CA LEU A 123 -6.60 7.65 -6.72
C LEU A 123 -8.01 8.00 -6.25
N ASN A 124 -9.01 7.27 -6.74
CA ASN A 124 -10.34 7.33 -6.13
C ASN A 124 -10.35 6.55 -4.79
N LEU A 125 -11.37 6.78 -3.96
CA LEU A 125 -11.46 6.15 -2.64
C LEU A 125 -11.57 4.62 -2.68
N SER A 126 -12.12 4.05 -3.75
CA SER A 126 -12.20 2.59 -3.92
C SER A 126 -10.81 1.97 -4.09
N VAL A 127 -9.93 2.64 -4.86
CA VAL A 127 -8.54 2.23 -5.04
C VAL A 127 -7.73 2.42 -3.76
N CYS A 128 -7.92 3.53 -3.04
CA CYS A 128 -7.27 3.74 -1.75
C CYS A 128 -7.63 2.64 -0.74
N ASP A 129 -8.90 2.29 -0.60
CA ASP A 129 -9.36 1.24 0.31
C ASP A 129 -8.81 -0.14 -0.09
N ALA A 130 -8.77 -0.44 -1.39
CA ALA A 130 -8.19 -1.68 -1.91
C ALA A 130 -6.68 -1.75 -1.59
N PHE A 131 -5.94 -0.66 -1.82
CA PHE A 131 -4.52 -0.56 -1.50
C PHE A 131 -4.27 -0.78 -0.01
N VAL A 132 -5.05 -0.14 0.87
CA VAL A 132 -4.95 -0.31 2.33
C VAL A 132 -5.12 -1.78 2.74
N LYS A 133 -6.20 -2.42 2.28
CA LYS A 133 -6.51 -3.81 2.60
C LYS A 133 -5.39 -4.76 2.13
N ARG A 134 -4.92 -4.59 0.90
CA ARG A 134 -3.86 -5.40 0.31
C ARG A 134 -2.53 -5.19 1.03
N SER A 135 -2.12 -3.95 1.26
CA SER A 135 -0.85 -3.62 1.93
C SER A 135 -0.79 -4.19 3.35
N LYS A 136 -1.90 -4.13 4.11
CA LYS A 136 -1.98 -4.77 5.43
C LYS A 136 -1.80 -6.28 5.37
N ALA A 137 -2.47 -6.94 4.42
CA ALA A 137 -2.33 -8.38 4.22
C ALA A 137 -0.89 -8.74 3.83
N LEU A 138 -0.28 -7.97 2.91
CA LEU A 138 1.10 -8.13 2.46
C LEU A 138 2.12 -8.02 3.60
N ILE A 139 1.98 -7.01 4.46
CA ILE A 139 2.88 -6.76 5.60
C ILE A 139 2.74 -7.85 6.67
N GLY A 140 1.51 -8.34 6.89
CA GLY A 140 1.21 -9.42 7.83
C GLY A 140 1.59 -10.81 7.34
N ALA A 141 1.56 -11.04 6.02
CA ALA A 141 1.95 -12.30 5.38
C ALA A 141 3.46 -12.49 5.54
N GLY A 142 3.91 -13.40 6.41
CA GLY A 142 5.33 -13.59 6.74
C GLY A 142 5.61 -13.67 8.24
N ARG A 143 4.60 -13.38 9.07
CA ARG A 143 4.60 -13.75 10.49
C ARG A 143 4.43 -15.26 10.62
N LEU A 144 5.18 -15.88 11.53
CA LEU A 144 4.96 -17.29 11.90
C LEU A 144 3.50 -17.46 12.33
N PRO A 145 2.75 -18.43 11.76
CA PRO A 145 1.41 -18.72 12.23
C PRO A 145 1.49 -19.25 13.66
N CYS A 146 0.58 -18.81 14.53
CA CYS A 146 0.47 -19.35 15.87
C CYS A 146 0.14 -20.85 15.79
N PRO A 147 0.92 -21.73 16.45
CA PRO A 147 0.72 -23.18 16.36
C PRO A 147 -0.63 -23.65 16.94
N PHE A 148 -1.28 -22.81 17.75
CA PHE A 148 -2.54 -23.16 18.42
C PHE A 148 -3.79 -22.67 17.67
N CYS A 149 -3.76 -21.46 17.08
CA CYS A 149 -4.92 -20.85 16.43
C CYS A 149 -4.75 -20.59 14.92
N GLY A 150 -3.56 -20.75 14.37
CA GLY A 150 -3.26 -20.47 12.95
C GLY A 150 -3.19 -18.97 12.60
N ILE A 151 -3.41 -18.07 13.56
CA ILE A 151 -3.36 -16.62 13.35
C ILE A 151 -1.88 -16.16 13.33
N PRO A 152 -1.48 -15.28 12.41
CA PRO A 152 -0.15 -14.65 12.40
C PRO A 152 0.30 -14.10 13.76
N ILE A 153 1.52 -14.40 14.22
CA ILE A 153 2.09 -13.86 15.46
C ILE A 153 2.70 -12.47 15.23
N ASP A 154 2.23 -11.47 15.98
CA ASP A 154 2.76 -10.11 15.96
C ASP A 154 4.13 -10.00 16.66
N ALA A 155 4.93 -8.98 16.30
CA ALA A 155 6.27 -8.78 16.88
C ALA A 155 6.25 -8.48 18.40
N GLN A 156 5.15 -7.94 18.92
CA GLN A 156 4.93 -7.71 20.36
C GLN A 156 4.32 -8.93 21.08
N GLY A 157 4.22 -10.07 20.38
CA GLY A 157 3.49 -11.25 20.82
C GLY A 157 2.03 -11.24 20.38
N HIS A 158 1.41 -12.42 20.33
CA HIS A 158 0.00 -12.60 20.01
C HIS A 158 -0.74 -13.18 21.21
N LEU A 159 -1.85 -12.53 21.61
CA LEU A 159 -2.75 -13.06 22.63
C LEU A 159 -3.60 -14.18 22.02
N CYS A 160 -3.11 -15.42 22.08
CA CYS A 160 -3.81 -16.57 21.51
C CYS A 160 -5.02 -16.96 22.39
N PRO A 161 -6.27 -16.84 21.90
CA PRO A 161 -7.45 -17.22 22.70
C PRO A 161 -7.49 -18.72 23.05
N ARG A 162 -6.82 -19.57 22.24
CA ARG A 162 -6.70 -21.02 22.47
C ARG A 162 -5.63 -21.39 23.49
N ALA A 163 -4.53 -20.65 23.56
CA ALA A 163 -3.46 -20.92 24.52
C ALA A 163 -3.72 -20.25 25.88
N ASN A 164 -4.39 -19.09 25.91
CA ASN A 164 -4.63 -18.30 27.12
C ASN A 164 -5.92 -18.65 27.87
N GLY A 165 -6.61 -19.74 27.52
CA GLY A 165 -7.74 -20.26 28.31
C GLY A 165 -8.94 -19.32 28.50
N TYR A 166 -9.06 -18.25 27.71
CA TYR A 166 -10.04 -17.15 27.88
C TYR A 166 -11.52 -17.57 27.69
N ARG A 167 -11.79 -18.81 27.29
CA ARG A 167 -13.15 -19.40 27.19
C ARG A 167 -13.31 -20.62 28.08
N ARG A 168 -13.08 -20.48 29.38
CA ARG A 168 -13.64 -21.41 30.38
C ARG A 168 -14.83 -20.78 31.05
#